data_AF-A0A938QJX5-F1
#
_entry.id   AF-A0A938QJX5-F1
#
_cell.length_a   1.000
_cell.length_b   1.000
_cell.length_c   1.000
_cell.angle_alpha   90.00
_cell.angle_beta   90.00
_cell.angle_gamma   90.00
#
_symmetry.space_group_name_H-M   'P 1'
#
loop_
_entity.id
_entity.type
_entity.pdbx_description
1 polymer ?
#
loop_
_entity_poly.entity_id
_entity_poly.type
_entity_poly.pdbx_seq_one_letter_code
_entity_poly.pdbx_strand_id
1 'polypeptide(L)'
;MELQYQFMAQSWGAMGITEENLKKEMEKYFNRVHAAIAGINPVNEVEAMLAVQTIAAHNMAMEFSRRAMHKQQCSEGVDVNVTRAIQFMKIFLDQVECLKKLKGKTSHQKVTVEHVHVHQGGQAIVGAVAH
;
A
#
# COMPACT_ATOMS: atom_id res chain seq x y z
N MET A 1 -19.46 40.20 -15.94
CA MET A 1 -18.69 39.34 -15.02
C MET A 1 -19.62 38.58 -14.07
N GLU A 2 -20.55 39.27 -13.41
CA GLU A 2 -21.53 38.69 -12.46
C GLU A 2 -22.46 37.62 -13.07
N LEU A 3 -22.94 37.83 -14.30
CA LEU A 3 -23.79 36.85 -15.01
C LEU A 3 -23.08 35.53 -15.33
N GLN A 4 -21.78 35.59 -15.66
CA GLN A 4 -20.98 34.40 -15.91
C GLN A 4 -20.70 33.62 -14.62
N TYR A 5 -20.52 34.34 -13.50
CA TYR A 5 -20.33 33.73 -12.19
C TYR A 5 -21.61 33.03 -11.70
N GLN A 6 -22.77 33.67 -11.89
CA GLN A 6 -24.09 33.08 -11.61
C GLN A 6 -24.34 31.83 -12.45
N PHE A 7 -24.02 31.86 -13.76
CA PHE A 7 -24.15 30.71 -14.65
C PHE A 7 -23.22 29.54 -14.26
N MET A 8 -21.97 29.84 -13.92
CA MET A 8 -21.00 28.85 -13.42
C MET A 8 -21.44 28.25 -12.09
N ALA A 9 -21.94 29.06 -11.16
CA ALA A 9 -22.43 28.60 -9.85
C ALA A 9 -23.66 27.67 -9.99
N GLN A 10 -24.60 28.00 -10.88
CA GLN A 10 -25.74 27.13 -11.19
C GLN A 10 -25.33 25.83 -11.87
N SER A 11 -24.36 25.89 -12.80
CA SER A 11 -23.81 24.71 -13.49
C SER A 11 -23.10 23.75 -12.53
N TRP A 12 -22.25 24.26 -11.63
CA TRP A 12 -21.60 23.46 -10.59
C TRP A 12 -22.60 22.87 -9.59
N GLY A 13 -23.61 23.65 -9.18
CA GLY A 13 -24.71 23.17 -8.36
C GLY A 13 -25.50 22.01 -9.02
N ALA A 14 -25.78 22.12 -10.33
CA ALA A 14 -26.46 21.09 -11.10
C ALA A 14 -25.60 19.83 -11.33
N MET A 15 -24.27 19.97 -11.42
CA MET A 15 -23.33 18.84 -11.40
C MET A 15 -23.15 18.22 -9.99
N GLY A 16 -23.85 18.73 -8.97
CA GLY A 16 -23.72 18.28 -7.59
C GLY A 16 -22.41 18.69 -6.93
N ILE A 17 -21.64 19.59 -7.55
CA ILE A 17 -20.41 20.14 -7.02
C ILE A 17 -20.79 21.32 -6.12
N THR A 18 -21.19 21.01 -4.89
CA THR A 18 -21.40 22.00 -3.82
C THR A 18 -20.21 21.94 -2.86
N GLU A 19 -19.88 23.06 -2.20
CA GLU A 19 -18.86 23.06 -1.14
C GLU A 19 -19.15 22.02 -0.06
N GLU A 20 -20.44 21.82 0.25
CA GLU A 20 -20.88 20.83 1.22
C GLU A 20 -20.62 19.38 0.74
N ASN A 21 -20.89 19.07 -0.52
CA ASN A 21 -20.59 17.76 -1.09
C ASN A 21 -19.07 17.52 -1.16
N LEU A 22 -18.29 18.54 -1.52
CA LEU A 22 -16.83 18.49 -1.51
C LEU A 22 -16.29 18.17 -0.11
N LYS A 23 -16.75 18.90 0.93
CA LYS A 23 -16.38 18.65 2.32
C LYS A 23 -16.73 17.22 2.73
N LYS A 24 -17.93 16.76 2.40
CA LYS A 24 -18.40 15.41 2.74
C LYS A 24 -17.57 14.30 2.07
N GLU A 25 -17.17 14.48 0.81
CA GLU A 25 -16.28 13.52 0.13
C GLU A 25 -14.87 13.53 0.72
N MET A 26 -14.35 14.71 1.07
CA MET A 26 -13.05 14.83 1.77
C MET A 26 -13.08 14.17 3.14
N GLU A 27 -14.14 14.38 3.93
CA GLU A 27 -14.33 13.71 5.23
C GLU A 27 -14.38 12.19 5.08
N LYS A 28 -15.13 11.68 4.10
CA LYS A 28 -15.16 10.23 3.81
C LYS A 28 -13.78 9.70 3.47
N TYR A 29 -13.03 10.43 2.62
CA TYR A 29 -11.67 10.04 2.26
C TYR A 29 -10.75 10.02 3.48
N PHE A 30 -10.79 11.08 4.29
CA PHE A 30 -10.00 11.18 5.51
C PHE A 30 -10.34 10.06 6.50
N ASN A 31 -11.63 9.78 6.72
CA ASN A 31 -12.08 8.70 7.60
C ASN A 31 -11.61 7.32 7.11
N ARG A 32 -11.58 7.08 5.80
CA ARG A 32 -11.06 5.84 5.21
C ARG A 32 -9.56 5.68 5.43
N VAL A 33 -8.79 6.73 5.14
CA VAL A 33 -7.33 6.72 5.35
C VAL A 33 -7.00 6.58 6.83
N HIS A 34 -7.69 7.32 7.70
CA HIS A 34 -7.53 7.24 9.14
C HIS A 34 -7.83 5.83 9.67
N ALA A 35 -8.95 5.21 9.26
CA ALA A 35 -9.29 3.85 9.63
C ALA A 35 -8.24 2.83 9.14
N ALA A 36 -7.71 3.01 7.92
CA ALA A 36 -6.66 2.15 7.38
C ALA A 36 -5.34 2.27 8.17
N ILE A 37 -4.91 3.50 8.50
CA ILE A 37 -3.71 3.74 9.33
C ILE A 37 -3.92 3.15 10.73
N ALA A 38 -5.09 3.37 11.35
CA ALA A 38 -5.42 2.81 12.64
C ALA A 38 -5.37 1.27 12.64
N GLY A 39 -5.83 0.62 11.56
CA GLY A 39 -5.73 -0.84 11.38
C GLY A 39 -4.30 -1.35 11.20
N ILE A 40 -3.42 -0.58 10.55
CA ILE A 40 -1.99 -0.90 10.45
C ILE A 40 -1.29 -0.75 11.81
N ASN A 41 -1.80 0.14 12.65
CA ASN A 41 -1.32 0.40 14.01
C ASN A 41 0.21 0.62 14.06
N PRO A 42 0.74 1.64 13.37
CA PRO A 42 2.17 1.93 13.35
C PRO A 42 2.67 2.33 14.75
N VAL A 43 3.83 1.82 15.18
CA VAL A 43 4.38 2.10 16.52
C VAL A 43 5.47 3.17 16.55
N ASN A 44 5.93 3.61 15.38
CA ASN A 44 6.93 4.67 15.21
C ASN A 44 6.66 5.46 13.92
N GLU A 45 7.39 6.55 13.74
CA GLU A 45 7.23 7.49 12.63
C GLU A 45 7.53 6.83 11.27
N VAL A 46 8.50 5.91 11.22
CA VAL A 46 8.85 5.20 9.98
C VAL A 46 7.73 4.24 9.57
N GLU A 47 7.16 3.49 10.51
CA GLU A 47 5.98 2.67 10.26
C GLU A 47 4.78 3.51 9.83
N ALA A 48 4.59 4.70 10.41
CA ALA A 48 3.51 5.61 10.04
C ALA A 48 3.67 6.13 8.60
N MET A 49 4.88 6.57 8.23
CA MET A 49 5.19 6.99 6.85
C MET A 49 5.00 5.83 5.88
N LEU A 50 5.47 4.63 6.23
CA LEU A 50 5.30 3.44 5.40
C LEU A 50 3.82 3.05 5.28
N ALA A 51 3.03 3.15 6.34
CA ALA A 51 1.58 2.91 6.30
C ALA A 51 0.87 3.86 5.32
N VAL A 52 1.22 5.14 5.33
CA VAL A 52 0.69 6.12 4.36
C VAL A 52 1.07 5.74 2.93
N GLN A 53 2.32 5.34 2.69
CA GLN A 53 2.77 4.90 1.37
C GLN A 53 2.05 3.63 0.90
N THR A 54 1.81 2.67 1.80
CA THR A 54 1.04 1.45 1.51
C THR A 54 -0.39 1.76 1.07
N ILE A 55 -1.06 2.70 1.73
CA ILE A 55 -2.40 3.16 1.34
C ILE A 55 -2.36 3.85 -0.03
N ALA A 56 -1.36 4.69 -0.28
CA ALA A 56 -1.18 5.35 -1.56
C ALA A 56 -0.95 4.34 -2.70
N ALA A 57 -0.11 3.32 -2.48
CA ALA A 57 0.12 2.24 -3.45
C ALA A 57 -1.16 1.46 -3.76
N HIS A 58 -1.94 1.12 -2.74
CA HIS A 58 -3.24 0.49 -2.93
C HIS A 58 -4.19 1.37 -3.78
N ASN A 59 -4.31 2.66 -3.46
CA ASN A 59 -5.17 3.57 -4.19
C ASN A 59 -4.74 3.75 -5.66
N MET A 60 -3.43 3.82 -5.91
CA MET A 60 -2.90 3.87 -7.27
C MET A 60 -3.23 2.60 -8.05
N ALA A 61 -3.06 1.42 -7.44
CA ALA A 61 -3.45 0.15 -8.05
C ALA A 61 -4.95 0.15 -8.42
N MET A 62 -5.82 0.55 -7.49
CA MET A 62 -7.27 0.60 -7.73
C MET A 62 -7.65 1.60 -8.82
N GLU A 63 -7.00 2.77 -8.87
CA GLU A 63 -7.26 3.76 -9.91
C GLU A 63 -6.82 3.28 -11.30
N PHE A 64 -5.66 2.63 -11.42
CA PHE A 64 -5.23 2.06 -12.68
C PHE A 64 -6.11 0.88 -13.11
N SER A 65 -6.53 0.01 -12.19
CA SER A 65 -7.54 -1.03 -12.49
C SER A 65 -8.85 -0.42 -13.00
N ARG A 66 -9.34 0.65 -12.36
CA ARG A 66 -10.56 1.36 -12.80
C ARG A 66 -10.40 1.96 -14.20
N ARG A 67 -9.24 2.55 -14.51
CA ARG A 67 -8.94 3.11 -15.84
C ARG A 67 -8.83 2.05 -16.93
N ALA A 68 -8.29 0.87 -16.60
CA ALA A 68 -8.24 -0.27 -17.51
C ALA A 68 -9.65 -0.77 -17.87
N MET A 69 -10.61 -0.70 -16.94
CA MET A 69 -11.99 -1.16 -17.15
C MET A 69 -12.90 -0.13 -17.84
N HIS A 70 -12.37 1.00 -18.32
CA HIS A 70 -13.19 2.03 -18.95
C HIS A 70 -13.78 1.53 -20.29
N LYS A 71 -15.10 1.70 -20.50
CA LYS A 71 -15.84 1.11 -21.65
C LYS A 71 -15.32 1.53 -23.03
N GLN A 72 -14.69 2.71 -23.14
CA GLN A 72 -14.16 3.27 -24.39
C GLN A 72 -12.62 3.23 -24.44
N GLN A 73 -11.99 2.37 -23.63
CA GLN A 73 -10.54 2.26 -23.58
C GLN A 73 -10.00 1.52 -24.81
N CYS A 74 -8.89 1.98 -25.37
CA CYS A 74 -8.15 1.25 -26.40
C CYS A 74 -7.37 0.07 -25.80
N SER A 75 -7.02 -0.93 -26.61
CA SER A 75 -6.23 -2.10 -26.16
C SER A 75 -4.92 -1.68 -25.48
N GLU A 76 -4.17 -0.77 -26.10
CA GLU A 76 -2.93 -0.20 -25.54
C GLU A 76 -3.18 0.43 -24.16
N GLY A 77 -4.30 1.16 -24.02
CA GLY A 77 -4.69 1.81 -22.77
C GLY A 77 -5.06 0.80 -21.69
N VAL A 78 -5.69 -0.32 -22.06
CA VAL A 78 -5.94 -1.44 -21.13
C VAL A 78 -4.61 -1.99 -20.64
N ASP A 79 -3.70 -2.36 -21.55
CA ASP A 79 -2.44 -3.03 -21.23
C ASP A 79 -1.52 -2.17 -20.34
N VAL A 80 -1.39 -0.87 -20.66
CA VAL A 80 -0.60 0.07 -19.87
C VAL A 80 -1.16 0.22 -18.45
N ASN A 81 -2.48 0.35 -18.32
CA ASN A 81 -3.11 0.53 -17.00
C ASN A 81 -3.07 -0.78 -16.18
N VAL A 82 -3.26 -1.95 -16.81
CA VAL A 82 -3.11 -3.26 -16.14
C VAL A 82 -1.68 -3.43 -15.63
N THR A 83 -0.68 -3.11 -16.44
CA THR A 83 0.73 -3.22 -16.04
C THR A 83 1.06 -2.29 -14.87
N ARG A 84 0.61 -1.03 -14.90
CA ARG A 84 0.79 -0.09 -13.78
C ARG A 84 0.08 -0.57 -12.52
N ALA A 85 -1.14 -1.08 -12.64
CA ALA A 85 -1.87 -1.66 -11.51
C ALA A 85 -1.08 -2.80 -10.87
N ILE A 86 -0.56 -3.73 -11.68
CA ILE A 86 0.27 -4.85 -11.20
C ILE A 86 1.55 -4.34 -10.50
N GLN A 87 2.21 -3.31 -11.02
CA GLN A 87 3.39 -2.73 -10.39
C GLN A 87 3.08 -2.21 -8.97
N PHE A 88 2.00 -1.44 -8.80
CA PHE A 88 1.61 -0.94 -7.49
C PHE A 88 1.10 -2.03 -6.54
N MET A 89 0.46 -3.09 -7.07
CA MET A 89 0.10 -4.26 -6.27
C MET A 89 1.34 -5.00 -5.75
N LYS A 90 2.40 -5.12 -6.55
CA LYS A 90 3.67 -5.71 -6.11
C LYS A 90 4.33 -4.86 -5.02
N ILE A 91 4.42 -3.54 -5.23
CA ILE A 91 4.94 -2.60 -4.24
C ILE A 91 4.16 -2.70 -2.92
N PHE A 92 2.83 -2.79 -3.00
CA PHE A 92 1.98 -2.96 -1.82
C PHE A 92 2.33 -4.24 -1.04
N LEU A 93 2.55 -5.36 -1.73
CA LEU A 93 2.97 -6.62 -1.09
C LEU A 93 4.32 -6.47 -0.40
N ASP A 94 5.31 -5.88 -1.08
CA ASP A 94 6.65 -5.63 -0.52
C ASP A 94 6.59 -4.73 0.73
N GLN A 95 5.74 -3.70 0.71
CA GLN A 95 5.54 -2.80 1.85
C GLN A 95 4.85 -3.50 3.04
N VAL A 96 3.88 -4.38 2.78
CA VAL A 96 3.26 -5.22 3.81
C VAL A 96 4.27 -6.17 4.46
N GLU A 97 5.16 -6.77 3.67
CA GLU A 97 6.25 -7.57 4.21
C GLU A 97 7.24 -6.75 5.04
N CYS A 98 7.59 -5.54 4.57
CA CYS A 98 8.43 -4.60 5.31
C CYS A 98 7.80 -4.24 6.67
N LEU A 99 6.51 -3.91 6.71
CA LEU A 99 5.77 -3.66 7.96
C LEU A 99 5.79 -4.87 8.91
N LYS A 100 5.64 -6.10 8.39
CA LYS A 100 5.74 -7.32 9.21
C LYS A 100 7.14 -7.48 9.82
N LYS A 101 8.20 -7.19 9.05
CA LYS A 101 9.59 -7.24 9.50
C LYS A 101 9.86 -6.20 10.59
N LEU A 102 9.42 -4.95 10.37
CA LEU A 102 9.57 -3.85 11.34
C LEU A 102 8.86 -4.15 12.67
N LYS A 103 7.70 -4.80 12.62
CA LYS A 103 6.95 -5.23 13.82
C LYS A 103 7.55 -6.45 14.53
N GLY A 104 8.74 -6.90 14.16
CA GLY A 104 9.40 -8.07 14.77
C GLY A 104 8.67 -9.39 14.53
N LYS A 105 7.74 -9.45 13.56
CA LYS A 105 7.00 -10.69 13.23
C LYS A 105 7.78 -11.62 12.29
N THR A 106 9.04 -11.32 12.03
CA THR A 106 9.93 -12.22 11.30
C THR A 106 10.69 -13.06 12.31
N SER A 107 10.63 -14.38 12.13
CA SER A 107 11.48 -15.33 12.86
C SER A 107 12.92 -14.88 12.73
N HIS A 108 13.50 -14.38 13.82
CA HIS A 108 14.93 -14.12 13.87
C HIS A 108 15.63 -15.48 13.82
N GLN A 109 16.33 -15.78 12.74
CA GLN A 109 17.30 -16.88 12.75
C GLN A 109 18.41 -16.49 13.73
N LYS A 110 18.28 -16.95 14.98
CA LYS A 110 19.29 -16.72 16.00
C LYS A 110 20.50 -17.60 15.69
N VAL A 111 21.51 -17.00 15.07
CA VAL A 111 22.83 -17.64 14.88
C VAL A 111 23.65 -17.36 16.14
N THR A 112 23.86 -18.39 16.96
CA THR A 112 24.79 -18.32 18.10
C THR A 112 26.11 -18.91 17.62
N VAL A 113 27.19 -18.13 17.68
CA VAL A 113 28.53 -18.61 17.30
C VAL A 113 29.23 -19.14 18.55
N GLU A 114 29.56 -20.41 18.55
CA GLU A 114 30.34 -21.07 19.60
C GLU A 114 31.60 -21.69 18.97
N HIS A 115 32.73 -21.62 19.68
CA HIS A 115 33.97 -22.27 19.25
C HIS A 115 33.92 -23.75 19.63
N VAL A 116 33.81 -24.63 18.63
CA VAL A 116 33.86 -26.08 18.82
C VAL A 116 35.24 -26.61 18.48
N HIS A 117 35.88 -27.28 19.43
CA HIS A 117 37.13 -28.01 19.19
C HIS A 117 36.82 -29.45 18.78
N VAL A 118 37.26 -29.85 17.59
CA VAL A 118 37.16 -31.23 17.13
C VAL A 118 38.55 -31.87 17.26
N HIS A 119 38.66 -32.85 18.15
CA HIS A 119 39.89 -33.60 18.38
C HIS A 119 40.07 -34.73 17.35
N GLN A 120 41.28 -35.30 17.30
CA GLN A 120 41.63 -36.37 16.38
C GLN A 120 40.66 -37.58 16.51
N GLY A 121 40.01 -37.95 15.41
CA GLY A 121 38.97 -39.00 15.37
C GLY A 121 37.53 -38.51 15.58
N GLY A 122 37.31 -37.23 15.91
CA GLY A 122 35.98 -36.61 16.01
C GLY A 122 35.42 -36.24 14.63
N GLN A 123 34.10 -36.39 14.46
CA GLN A 123 33.37 -35.95 13.26
C GLN A 123 32.25 -34.99 13.67
N ALA A 124 32.13 -33.88 12.96
CA ALA A 124 31.05 -32.92 13.13
C ALA A 124 30.17 -32.93 11.87
N ILE A 125 28.85 -32.98 12.06
CA ILE A 125 27.86 -32.95 10.97
C ILE A 125 27.13 -31.62 11.05
N VAL A 126 26.97 -30.94 9.91
CA VAL A 126 26.17 -29.71 9.78
C VAL A 126 24.98 -30.00 8.88
N GLY A 127 23.77 -29.85 9.40
CA GLY A 127 22.53 -30.08 8.64
C GLY A 127 21.37 -30.55 9.53
N ALA A 128 20.21 -30.80 8.92
CA ALA A 128 19.07 -31.38 9.61
C ALA A 128 19.37 -32.84 9.97
N VAL A 129 19.44 -33.14 11.27
CA VAL A 129 19.60 -34.51 11.77
C VAL A 129 18.21 -35.06 12.08
N ALA A 130 17.74 -36.00 11.27
CA ALA A 130 16.54 -36.77 11.56
C ALA A 130 16.94 -38.06 12.27
N HIS A 131 16.26 -38.39 13.36
CA HIS A 131 16.38 -39.66 14.09
C HIS A 131 15.28 -40.64 13.66
#